data_AF-A0A0U1NP93-F1
#
_entry.id   AF-A0A0U1NP93-F1
#
_cell.length_a   1.000
_cell.length_b   1.000
_cell.length_c   1.000
_cell.angle_alpha   90.00
_cell.angle_beta   90.00
_cell.angle_gamma   90.00
#
_symmetry.space_group_name_H-M   'P 1'
#
loop_
_entity.id
_entity.type
_entity.pdbx_description
1 polymer ?
#
loop_
_entity_poly.entity_id
_entity_poly.type
_entity_poly.pdbx_seq_one_letter_code
_entity_poly.pdbx_strand_id
1 'polypeptide(L)'
;MDLKFKMFHEANAKLADGFSRSDLLSISDDDFERKHGFIQWAFPTIKNTRQFSNAPVLDLPSAIWLSERQDVTDFLEAMTVRFLEFLAANDHWKSRYNHNHLRISRAIESLRVLHSWELSNWFYSKVVELAGSSFENMGASDEYWSTYASPIHDRIAGAFVGLAIGDALGAPVEFSPRGTFELVSGYREGGRFKLPAGAWTDDTAMALCLAQVLINKNGLDAGQLLESFCHWAEHGSNTSTGVAVGIGQNTLRVLGDYKRNGYLEALPFGSKNDGNGSLMRLAPVACYAHADPAQAIHLASQQSLATHASHSADQSCQLVAELLCGLINGHKFDELWQVASERNWGPAVRSLFEHSYSELNSDNVFAGGYVIDTLHSALWSLLQSDNFETAVIKAVNLGDDADTVGAVVGQLAGAMYGYASVPAHFKQNLIDERKLYVTSQFLNSSW
;
A
#
# COMPACT_ATOMS: atom_id res chain seq x y z
N MET A 1 8.93 10.70 15.36
CA MET A 1 9.46 9.49 15.99
C MET A 1 9.36 9.64 17.49
N ASP A 2 8.59 8.78 18.15
CA ASP A 2 8.33 8.85 19.60
C ASP A 2 9.57 8.41 20.41
N LEU A 3 9.99 9.24 21.36
CA LEU A 3 11.12 8.98 22.26
C LEU A 3 10.92 7.68 23.06
N LYS A 4 9.66 7.32 23.36
CA LYS A 4 9.33 6.09 24.09
C LYS A 4 9.83 4.84 23.37
N PHE A 5 9.65 4.74 22.06
CA PHE A 5 10.10 3.57 21.29
C PHE A 5 11.63 3.47 21.26
N LYS A 6 12.35 4.59 21.16
CA LYS A 6 13.81 4.59 21.27
C LYS A 6 14.28 4.07 22.63
N MET A 7 13.67 4.57 23.72
CA MET A 7 14.03 4.11 25.07
C MET A 7 13.82 2.61 25.24
N PHE A 8 12.72 2.06 24.71
CA PHE A 8 12.43 0.64 24.82
C PHE A 8 13.29 -0.24 23.91
N HIS A 9 13.38 0.09 22.61
CA HIS A 9 14.07 -0.76 21.62
C HIS A 9 15.57 -0.52 21.52
N GLU A 10 16.10 0.67 21.82
CA GLU A 10 17.54 0.95 21.78
C GLU A 10 18.17 0.92 23.17
N ALA A 11 17.58 1.63 24.14
CA ALA A 11 18.19 1.77 25.47
C ALA A 11 17.84 0.64 26.43
N ASN A 12 17.04 -0.34 25.99
CA ASN A 12 16.49 -1.43 26.82
C ASN A 12 15.91 -0.91 28.14
N ALA A 13 15.27 0.27 28.09
CA ALA A 13 14.75 0.94 29.27
C ALA A 13 13.62 0.10 29.89
N LYS A 14 13.58 0.10 31.22
CA LYS A 14 12.53 -0.61 31.95
C LYS A 14 11.19 0.11 31.79
N LEU A 15 10.16 -0.69 31.53
CA LEU A 15 8.76 -0.29 31.57
C LEU A 15 8.31 0.03 33.00
N ALA A 16 7.15 0.65 33.14
CA ALA A 16 6.57 0.99 34.44
C ALA A 16 6.29 -0.25 35.33
N ASP A 17 6.11 -1.43 34.73
CA ASP A 17 5.96 -2.72 35.41
C ASP A 17 7.31 -3.46 35.66
N GLY A 18 8.43 -2.79 35.35
CA GLY A 18 9.78 -3.19 35.73
C GLY A 18 10.54 -4.04 34.70
N PHE A 19 9.88 -4.46 33.62
CA PHE A 19 10.52 -5.27 32.57
C PHE A 19 11.20 -4.42 31.52
N SER A 20 12.38 -4.84 31.09
CA SER A 20 13.02 -4.37 29.86
C SER A 20 12.64 -5.27 28.68
N ARG A 21 12.97 -4.86 27.44
CA ARG A 21 12.72 -5.66 26.24
C ARG A 21 13.36 -7.04 26.33
N SER A 22 14.58 -7.14 26.88
CA SER A 22 15.26 -8.43 27.09
C SER A 22 14.57 -9.31 28.12
N ASP A 23 13.96 -8.72 29.15
CA ASP A 23 13.29 -9.50 30.20
C ASP A 23 12.03 -10.18 29.67
N LEU A 24 11.31 -9.55 28.71
CA LEU A 24 10.02 -10.00 28.20
C LEU A 24 10.02 -11.42 27.62
N LEU A 25 11.14 -11.87 27.03
CA LEU A 25 11.24 -13.23 26.50
C LEU A 25 11.36 -14.29 27.60
N SER A 26 11.69 -13.87 28.83
CA SER A 26 11.96 -14.75 29.98
C SER A 26 10.94 -14.62 31.11
N ILE A 27 9.87 -13.84 30.93
CA ILE A 27 8.85 -13.66 31.96
C ILE A 27 8.11 -14.98 32.21
N SER A 28 7.80 -15.24 33.48
CA SER A 28 7.00 -16.40 33.89
C SER A 28 5.58 -16.33 33.30
N ASP A 29 4.90 -17.47 33.14
CA ASP A 29 3.48 -17.48 32.72
C ASP A 29 2.58 -16.72 33.69
N ASP A 30 2.88 -16.79 35.00
CA ASP A 30 2.18 -16.01 36.03
C ASP A 30 2.32 -14.49 35.81
N ASP A 31 3.53 -14.03 35.50
CA ASP A 31 3.78 -12.61 35.19
C ASP A 31 3.17 -12.22 33.83
N PHE A 32 3.29 -13.08 32.81
CA PHE A 32 2.68 -12.88 31.50
C PHE A 32 1.16 -12.69 31.63
N GLU A 33 0.52 -13.52 32.47
CA GLU A 33 -0.91 -13.44 32.74
C GLU A 33 -1.27 -12.16 33.50
N ARG A 34 -0.62 -11.89 34.63
CA ARG A 34 -1.03 -10.83 35.58
C ARG A 34 -0.59 -9.42 35.21
N LYS A 35 0.48 -9.25 34.44
CA LYS A 35 1.00 -7.93 34.07
C LYS A 35 0.50 -7.52 32.70
N HIS A 36 -0.24 -6.42 32.63
CA HIS A 36 -0.87 -5.96 31.38
C HIS A 36 -0.06 -4.89 30.62
N GLY A 37 0.96 -4.30 31.25
CA GLY A 37 1.72 -3.18 30.71
C GLY A 37 2.56 -3.56 29.49
N PHE A 38 3.31 -4.67 29.59
CA PHE A 38 4.27 -5.07 28.57
C PHE A 38 3.69 -5.28 27.16
N ILE A 39 2.45 -5.77 27.04
CA ILE A 39 1.88 -6.17 25.73
C ILE A 39 1.83 -4.98 24.76
N GLN A 40 1.67 -3.77 25.27
CA GLN A 40 1.56 -2.55 24.47
C GLN A 40 2.90 -2.10 23.90
N TRP A 41 4.00 -2.58 24.48
CA TRP A 41 5.37 -2.32 24.06
C TRP A 41 5.91 -3.46 23.22
N ALA A 42 5.54 -4.71 23.54
CA ALA A 42 5.86 -5.87 22.72
C ALA A 42 5.11 -5.85 21.38
N PHE A 43 3.83 -5.46 21.40
CA PHE A 43 2.94 -5.37 20.25
C PHE A 43 2.23 -3.99 20.21
N PRO A 44 2.96 -2.92 19.84
CA PRO A 44 2.36 -1.59 19.69
C PRO A 44 1.39 -1.54 18.50
N THR A 45 0.36 -0.71 18.63
CA THR A 45 -0.76 -0.60 17.68
C THR A 45 -0.94 0.84 17.20
N ILE A 46 -1.61 1.02 16.06
CA ILE A 46 -1.84 2.35 15.46
C ILE A 46 -2.85 3.14 16.30
N LYS A 47 -3.75 2.44 17.01
CA LYS A 47 -4.76 3.05 17.87
C LYS A 47 -4.31 3.20 19.32
N ASN A 48 -4.74 4.32 19.91
CA ASN A 48 -4.69 4.53 21.35
C ASN A 48 -5.85 3.80 22.04
N THR A 49 -5.54 2.90 22.97
CA THR A 49 -6.56 2.28 23.83
C THR A 49 -6.79 3.15 25.07
N ARG A 50 -8.03 3.64 25.26
CA ARG A 50 -8.43 4.52 26.39
C ARG A 50 -8.08 3.99 27.79
N GLN A 51 -7.86 2.67 27.93
CA GLN A 51 -7.51 2.03 29.19
C GLN A 51 -6.06 2.30 29.65
N PHE A 52 -5.15 2.77 28.78
CA PHE A 52 -3.74 2.95 29.12
C PHE A 52 -3.12 4.18 28.44
N SER A 53 -3.38 5.37 29.00
CA SER A 53 -2.95 6.67 28.44
C SER A 53 -1.43 6.84 28.27
N ASN A 54 -0.61 6.05 28.96
CA ASN A 54 0.86 6.15 28.91
C ASN A 54 1.52 5.26 27.85
N ALA A 55 0.78 4.32 27.24
CA ALA A 55 1.33 3.44 26.22
C ALA A 55 1.72 4.20 24.94
N PRO A 56 2.78 3.77 24.23
CA PRO A 56 3.14 4.39 22.97
C PRO A 56 2.11 4.03 21.90
N VAL A 57 1.77 5.01 21.05
CA VAL A 57 0.90 4.83 19.89
C VAL A 57 1.79 4.79 18.67
N LEU A 58 1.56 3.81 17.80
CA LEU A 58 2.39 3.62 16.63
C LEU A 58 2.01 4.63 15.53
N ASP A 59 2.64 5.79 15.52
CA ASP A 59 2.55 6.74 14.41
C ASP A 59 3.33 6.22 13.18
N LEU A 60 2.98 6.70 11.97
CA LEU A 60 3.57 6.23 10.72
C LEU A 60 5.12 6.33 10.72
N PRO A 61 5.75 7.45 11.13
CA PRO A 61 7.21 7.53 11.19
C PRO A 61 7.86 6.53 12.15
N SER A 62 7.24 6.25 13.30
CA SER A 62 7.76 5.27 14.26
C SER A 62 7.54 3.84 13.76
N ALA A 63 6.44 3.57 13.07
CA ALA A 63 6.15 2.28 12.44
C ALA A 63 7.20 1.92 11.38
N ILE A 64 7.49 2.86 10.47
CA ILE A 64 8.50 2.69 9.42
C ILE A 64 9.85 2.38 10.07
N TRP A 65 10.29 3.23 11.01
CA TRP A 65 11.57 3.06 11.69
C TRP A 65 11.70 1.73 12.45
N LEU A 66 10.65 1.27 13.13
CA LEU A 66 10.66 -0.03 13.81
C LEU A 66 10.73 -1.18 12.80
N SER A 67 9.99 -1.08 11.69
CA SER A 67 9.89 -2.14 10.68
C SER A 67 11.16 -2.35 9.84
N GLU A 68 12.06 -1.35 9.80
CA GLU A 68 13.33 -1.42 9.08
C GLU A 68 14.44 -2.11 9.88
N ARG A 69 14.17 -2.43 11.15
CA ARG A 69 15.17 -2.94 12.09
C ARG A 69 15.09 -4.45 12.24
N GLN A 70 16.17 -5.13 11.84
CA GLN A 70 16.27 -6.59 12.00
C GLN A 70 16.09 -7.04 13.45
N ASP A 71 16.65 -6.31 14.42
CA ASP A 71 16.51 -6.69 15.82
C ASP A 71 15.05 -6.64 16.29
N VAL A 72 14.24 -5.72 15.76
CA VAL A 72 12.80 -5.61 16.05
C VAL A 72 12.04 -6.78 15.44
N THR A 73 12.36 -7.14 14.20
CA THR A 73 11.85 -8.35 13.54
C THR A 73 12.11 -9.59 14.38
N ASP A 74 13.38 -9.85 14.75
CA ASP A 74 13.77 -11.02 15.56
C ASP A 74 13.02 -11.05 16.90
N PHE A 75 12.84 -9.88 17.53
CA PHE A 75 12.10 -9.75 18.77
C PHE A 75 10.61 -10.04 18.61
N LEU A 76 9.97 -9.58 17.55
CA LEU A 76 8.55 -9.84 17.27
C LEU A 76 8.31 -11.32 17.02
N GLU A 77 9.18 -11.99 16.26
CA GLU A 77 9.11 -13.44 16.04
C GLU A 77 9.22 -14.21 17.37
N ALA A 78 10.23 -13.89 18.18
CA ALA A 78 10.45 -14.53 19.47
C ALA A 78 9.27 -14.28 20.45
N MET A 79 8.74 -13.06 20.50
CA MET A 79 7.57 -12.73 21.32
C MET A 79 6.31 -13.45 20.84
N THR A 80 6.18 -13.66 19.53
CA THR A 80 5.06 -14.40 18.93
C THR A 80 5.08 -15.87 19.36
N VAL A 81 6.26 -16.51 19.29
CA VAL A 81 6.46 -17.88 19.80
C VAL A 81 6.15 -17.94 21.30
N ARG A 82 6.73 -17.05 22.10
CA ARG A 82 6.49 -16.99 23.55
C ARG A 82 5.01 -16.84 23.91
N PHE A 83 4.27 -16.05 23.14
CA PHE A 83 2.85 -15.84 23.34
C PHE A 83 2.04 -17.10 22.98
N LEU A 84 2.36 -17.77 21.87
CA LEU A 84 1.70 -19.04 21.52
C LEU A 84 1.99 -20.14 22.55
N GLU A 85 3.21 -20.22 23.09
CA GLU A 85 3.55 -21.15 24.18
C GLU A 85 2.71 -20.88 25.43
N PHE A 86 2.56 -19.60 25.80
CA PHE A 86 1.68 -19.20 26.91
C PHE A 86 0.24 -19.65 26.68
N LEU A 87 -0.32 -19.42 25.48
CA LEU A 87 -1.68 -19.84 25.14
C LEU A 87 -1.84 -21.37 25.10
N ALA A 88 -0.81 -22.09 24.68
CA ALA A 88 -0.83 -23.56 24.62
C ALA A 88 -0.77 -24.20 26.01
N ALA A 89 -0.02 -23.58 26.95
CA ALA A 89 0.14 -24.09 28.31
C ALA A 89 -1.06 -23.82 29.22
N ASN A 90 -2.00 -22.97 28.81
CA ASN A 90 -3.07 -22.46 29.66
C ASN A 90 -4.44 -22.51 28.98
N ASP A 91 -5.49 -22.90 29.71
CA ASP A 91 -6.85 -23.01 29.15
C ASP A 91 -7.79 -21.86 29.56
N HIS A 92 -7.43 -21.05 30.56
CA HIS A 92 -8.32 -20.01 31.09
C HIS A 92 -8.64 -18.92 30.06
N TRP A 93 -7.74 -18.65 29.11
CA TRP A 93 -7.98 -17.70 28.03
C TRP A 93 -9.09 -18.15 27.06
N LYS A 94 -9.47 -19.43 27.10
CA LYS A 94 -10.54 -19.99 26.27
C LYS A 94 -11.93 -19.59 26.74
N SER A 95 -12.05 -19.00 27.94
CA SER A 95 -13.31 -18.47 28.45
C SER A 95 -13.78 -17.25 27.66
N ARG A 96 -15.09 -17.02 27.61
CA ARG A 96 -15.66 -15.78 27.05
C ARG A 96 -15.11 -14.55 27.80
N TYR A 97 -14.89 -13.46 27.06
CA TYR A 97 -14.49 -12.15 27.60
C TYR A 97 -13.20 -12.18 28.44
N ASN A 98 -12.21 -12.96 28.02
CA ASN A 98 -10.91 -13.00 28.68
C ASN A 98 -10.03 -11.82 28.25
N HIS A 99 -9.25 -11.22 29.15
CA HIS A 99 -8.36 -10.09 28.79
C HIS A 99 -7.29 -10.47 27.78
N ASN A 100 -6.91 -11.75 27.68
CA ASN A 100 -5.99 -12.23 26.65
C ASN A 100 -6.55 -12.07 25.24
N HIS A 101 -7.88 -11.97 25.07
CA HIS A 101 -8.47 -11.73 23.76
C HIS A 101 -8.04 -10.37 23.17
N LEU A 102 -7.94 -9.35 24.02
CA LEU A 102 -7.43 -8.04 23.62
C LEU A 102 -5.92 -8.09 23.33
N ARG A 103 -5.16 -8.90 24.06
CA ARG A 103 -3.72 -9.09 23.82
C ARG A 103 -3.48 -9.76 22.46
N ILE A 104 -4.28 -10.76 22.12
CA ILE A 104 -4.28 -11.43 20.81
C ILE A 104 -4.58 -10.42 19.70
N SER A 105 -5.63 -9.60 19.84
CA SER A 105 -5.95 -8.56 18.85
C SER A 105 -4.77 -7.63 18.59
N ARG A 106 -4.06 -7.19 19.64
CA ARG A 106 -2.87 -6.33 19.51
C ARG A 106 -1.72 -7.03 18.80
N ALA A 107 -1.47 -8.29 19.11
CA ALA A 107 -0.43 -9.06 18.46
C ALA A 107 -0.71 -9.20 16.96
N ILE A 108 -1.94 -9.54 16.56
CA ILE A 108 -2.35 -9.62 15.15
C ILE A 108 -2.11 -8.27 14.45
N GLU A 109 -2.64 -7.17 14.98
CA GLU A 109 -2.46 -5.84 14.39
C GLU A 109 -0.98 -5.44 14.28
N SER A 110 -0.22 -5.61 15.35
CA SER A 110 1.19 -5.20 15.42
C SER A 110 2.06 -6.00 14.48
N LEU A 111 1.89 -7.33 14.42
CA LEU A 111 2.62 -8.21 13.52
C LEU A 111 2.33 -7.85 12.06
N ARG A 112 1.08 -7.56 11.72
CA ARG A 112 0.71 -7.14 10.36
C ARG A 112 1.45 -5.86 9.95
N VAL A 113 1.48 -4.86 10.84
CA VAL A 113 2.05 -3.54 10.55
C VAL A 113 3.58 -3.59 10.54
N LEU A 114 4.19 -4.14 11.59
CA LEU A 114 5.64 -4.07 11.78
C LEU A 114 6.41 -5.18 11.06
N HIS A 115 5.76 -6.31 10.79
CA HIS A 115 6.38 -7.46 10.15
C HIS A 115 5.74 -7.75 8.78
N SER A 116 4.64 -8.48 8.75
CA SER A 116 4.00 -8.95 7.51
C SER A 116 2.58 -9.44 7.78
N TRP A 117 1.70 -9.36 6.79
CA TRP A 117 0.37 -9.96 6.87
C TRP A 117 0.44 -11.47 7.06
N GLU A 118 1.40 -12.17 6.42
CA GLU A 118 1.56 -13.62 6.50
C GLU A 118 1.80 -14.09 7.94
N LEU A 119 2.74 -13.46 8.66
CA LEU A 119 2.99 -13.76 10.07
C LEU A 119 1.78 -13.47 10.96
N SER A 120 1.09 -12.36 10.70
CA SER A 120 -0.15 -12.00 11.42
C SER A 120 -1.25 -13.05 11.23
N ASN A 121 -1.51 -13.43 9.97
CA ASN A 121 -2.50 -14.45 9.62
C ASN A 121 -2.11 -15.84 10.15
N TRP A 122 -0.82 -16.17 10.14
CA TRP A 122 -0.31 -17.40 10.74
C TRP A 122 -0.53 -17.42 12.26
N PHE A 123 -0.20 -16.33 12.97
CA PHE A 123 -0.43 -16.22 14.41
C PHE A 123 -1.92 -16.36 14.74
N TYR A 124 -2.79 -15.65 14.01
CA TYR A 124 -4.24 -15.80 14.13
C TYR A 124 -4.69 -17.26 13.93
N SER A 125 -4.23 -17.91 12.86
CA SER A 125 -4.57 -19.32 12.57
C SER A 125 -4.14 -20.25 13.71
N LYS A 126 -2.97 -20.00 14.33
CA LYS A 126 -2.48 -20.76 15.48
C LYS A 126 -3.31 -20.51 16.74
N VAL A 127 -3.78 -19.29 16.97
CA VAL A 127 -4.73 -19.00 18.06
C VAL A 127 -6.03 -19.79 17.87
N VAL A 128 -6.59 -19.81 16.66
CA VAL A 128 -7.81 -20.58 16.36
C VAL A 128 -7.59 -22.07 16.60
N GLU A 129 -6.46 -22.61 16.13
CA GLU A 129 -6.06 -24.01 16.36
C GLU A 129 -5.99 -24.35 17.86
N LEU A 130 -5.34 -23.51 18.66
CA LEU A 130 -5.20 -23.69 20.11
C LEU A 130 -6.53 -23.57 20.86
N ALA A 131 -7.45 -22.72 20.40
CA ALA A 131 -8.78 -22.57 20.98
C ALA A 131 -9.64 -23.84 20.79
N GLY A 132 -9.44 -24.56 19.68
CA GLY A 132 -10.20 -25.76 19.34
C GLY A 132 -11.72 -25.51 19.37
N SER A 133 -12.49 -26.42 19.96
CA SER A 133 -13.95 -26.27 20.08
C SER A 133 -14.39 -25.06 20.92
N SER A 134 -13.49 -24.48 21.72
CA SER A 134 -13.82 -23.28 22.50
C SER A 134 -13.95 -22.03 21.63
N PHE A 135 -13.40 -22.05 20.41
CA PHE A 135 -13.45 -20.92 19.48
C PHE A 135 -14.87 -20.49 19.14
N GLU A 136 -15.83 -21.42 19.11
CA GLU A 136 -17.26 -21.13 18.91
C GLU A 136 -17.83 -20.12 19.93
N ASN A 137 -17.20 -20.03 21.11
CA ASN A 137 -17.60 -19.09 22.16
C ASN A 137 -16.92 -17.73 22.06
N MET A 138 -16.00 -17.53 21.10
CA MET A 138 -15.16 -16.34 20.97
C MET A 138 -15.58 -15.42 19.83
N GLY A 139 -16.78 -15.57 19.26
CA GLY A 139 -17.23 -14.83 18.07
C GLY A 139 -17.05 -13.30 18.17
N ALA A 140 -17.29 -12.70 19.34
CA ALA A 140 -17.09 -11.26 19.53
C ALA A 140 -15.60 -10.84 19.47
N SER A 141 -14.66 -11.73 19.82
CA SER A 141 -13.22 -11.45 19.66
C SER A 141 -12.74 -11.79 18.26
N ASP A 142 -13.29 -12.85 17.67
CA ASP A 142 -12.99 -13.26 16.30
C ASP A 142 -13.38 -12.19 15.27
N GLU A 143 -14.49 -11.47 15.48
CA GLU A 143 -14.87 -10.33 14.61
C GLU A 143 -13.73 -9.31 14.49
N TYR A 144 -12.98 -9.07 15.57
CA TYR A 144 -11.77 -8.25 15.52
C TYR A 144 -10.60 -9.01 14.91
N TRP A 145 -10.31 -10.24 15.37
CA TRP A 145 -9.13 -10.98 14.94
C TRP A 145 -9.13 -11.25 13.43
N SER A 146 -10.24 -11.75 12.90
CA SER A 146 -10.42 -12.00 11.47
C SER A 146 -10.37 -10.72 10.64
N THR A 147 -10.84 -9.58 11.17
CA THR A 147 -10.69 -8.28 10.51
C THR A 147 -9.22 -7.88 10.41
N TYR A 148 -8.45 -7.93 11.51
CA TYR A 148 -7.02 -7.59 11.49
C TYR A 148 -6.16 -8.58 10.69
N ALA A 149 -6.56 -9.85 10.63
CA ALA A 149 -5.90 -10.89 9.83
C ALA A 149 -6.42 -10.98 8.38
N SER A 150 -7.38 -10.13 8.00
CA SER A 150 -8.05 -10.21 6.71
C SER A 150 -7.09 -10.10 5.52
N PRO A 151 -7.26 -10.92 4.46
CA PRO A 151 -6.53 -10.77 3.19
C PRO A 151 -6.66 -9.40 2.54
N ILE A 152 -7.65 -8.58 2.92
CA ILE A 152 -7.79 -7.19 2.48
C ILE A 152 -6.49 -6.41 2.72
N HIS A 153 -5.81 -6.64 3.84
CA HIS A 153 -4.54 -5.97 4.16
C HIS A 153 -3.40 -6.36 3.21
N ASP A 154 -3.36 -7.63 2.80
CA ASP A 154 -2.41 -8.14 1.83
C ASP A 154 -2.66 -7.54 0.44
N ARG A 155 -3.93 -7.39 0.05
CA ARG A 155 -4.34 -6.77 -1.21
C ARG A 155 -4.09 -5.26 -1.24
N ILE A 156 -4.30 -4.56 -0.11
CA ILE A 156 -3.94 -3.15 0.05
C ILE A 156 -2.42 -2.96 -0.09
N ALA A 157 -1.61 -3.79 0.58
CA ALA A 157 -0.16 -3.79 0.40
C ALA A 157 0.21 -4.11 -1.04
N GLY A 158 -0.45 -5.09 -1.65
CA GLY A 158 -0.20 -5.50 -3.02
C GLY A 158 -0.43 -4.34 -3.97
N ALA A 159 -1.56 -3.64 -3.88
CA ALA A 159 -1.89 -2.52 -4.75
C ALA A 159 -0.88 -1.36 -4.60
N PHE A 160 -0.56 -0.98 -3.36
CA PHE A 160 0.29 0.18 -3.11
C PHE A 160 1.78 -0.09 -3.36
N VAL A 161 2.30 -1.25 -2.91
CA VAL A 161 3.71 -1.63 -3.17
C VAL A 161 3.88 -2.09 -4.61
N GLY A 162 2.87 -2.74 -5.20
CA GLY A 162 2.86 -3.17 -6.59
C GLY A 162 3.02 -2.00 -7.56
N LEU A 163 2.39 -0.87 -7.29
CA LEU A 163 2.62 0.40 -7.98
C LEU A 163 4.12 0.72 -8.05
N ALA A 164 4.79 0.73 -6.89
CA ALA A 164 6.20 1.06 -6.80
C ALA A 164 7.12 0.03 -7.46
N ILE A 165 6.75 -1.25 -7.41
CA ILE A 165 7.47 -2.30 -8.13
C ILE A 165 7.39 -2.08 -9.64
N GLY A 166 6.20 -1.78 -10.16
CA GLY A 166 5.99 -1.52 -11.58
C GLY A 166 6.75 -0.30 -12.08
N ASP A 167 6.67 0.81 -11.34
CA ASP A 167 7.45 2.04 -11.55
C ASP A 167 8.95 1.71 -11.61
N ALA A 168 9.51 1.12 -10.56
CA ALA A 168 10.95 0.84 -10.48
C ALA A 168 11.46 -0.16 -11.54
N LEU A 169 10.61 -1.08 -12.02
CA LEU A 169 10.95 -1.99 -13.12
C LEU A 169 10.93 -1.28 -14.49
N GLY A 170 9.99 -0.35 -14.70
CA GLY A 170 9.80 0.37 -15.95
C GLY A 170 10.74 1.56 -16.14
N ALA A 171 11.13 2.23 -15.07
CA ALA A 171 11.94 3.46 -15.12
C ALA A 171 13.25 3.34 -15.94
N PRO A 172 13.99 2.21 -15.91
CA PRO A 172 15.20 2.05 -16.72
C PRO A 172 14.95 1.99 -18.24
N VAL A 173 13.73 1.68 -18.68
CA VAL A 173 13.34 1.56 -20.10
C VAL A 173 12.35 2.61 -20.55
N GLU A 174 11.99 3.53 -19.67
CA GLU A 174 11.20 4.72 -20.00
C GLU A 174 11.81 5.44 -21.22
N PHE A 175 10.96 5.84 -22.15
CA PHE A 175 11.25 6.44 -23.46
C PHE A 175 12.01 5.56 -24.45
N SER A 176 12.21 4.27 -24.17
CA SER A 176 12.84 3.34 -25.10
C SER A 176 11.78 2.67 -25.98
N PRO A 177 11.88 2.75 -27.31
CA PRO A 177 10.94 2.05 -28.19
C PRO A 177 10.97 0.54 -27.94
N ARG A 178 9.81 -0.11 -28.06
CA ARG A 178 9.71 -1.57 -27.89
C ARG A 178 10.75 -2.33 -28.70
N GLY A 179 11.37 -3.32 -28.07
CA GLY A 179 12.34 -4.21 -28.72
C GLY A 179 13.71 -3.59 -28.99
N THR A 180 13.95 -2.34 -28.55
CA THR A 180 15.25 -1.67 -28.69
C THR A 180 16.13 -1.76 -27.45
N PHE A 181 15.63 -2.40 -26.38
CA PHE A 181 16.32 -2.59 -25.11
C PHE A 181 16.35 -4.08 -24.73
N GLU A 182 17.29 -4.47 -23.87
CA GLU A 182 17.33 -5.83 -23.30
C GLU A 182 16.09 -6.06 -22.44
N LEU A 183 15.43 -7.21 -22.61
CA LEU A 183 14.20 -7.55 -21.88
C LEU A 183 14.37 -7.35 -20.37
N VAL A 184 13.43 -6.61 -19.77
CA VAL A 184 13.35 -6.46 -18.32
C VAL A 184 12.95 -7.81 -17.74
N SER A 185 13.74 -8.33 -16.80
CA SER A 185 13.41 -9.50 -15.97
C SER A 185 13.58 -9.24 -14.47
N GLY A 186 14.02 -8.03 -14.11
CA GLY A 186 14.25 -7.59 -12.75
C GLY A 186 14.76 -6.15 -12.72
N TYR A 187 15.01 -5.63 -11.52
CA TYR A 187 15.53 -4.28 -11.36
C TYR A 187 16.91 -4.13 -11.99
N ARG A 188 17.12 -2.98 -12.64
CA ARG A 188 18.41 -2.59 -13.19
C ARG A 188 18.64 -1.10 -12.98
N GLU A 189 19.90 -0.71 -12.91
CA GLU A 189 20.26 0.69 -12.95
C GLU A 189 20.09 1.27 -14.36
N GLY A 190 19.97 2.60 -14.46
CA GLY A 190 19.98 3.31 -15.74
C GLY A 190 18.72 4.13 -16.00
N GLY A 191 18.22 4.05 -17.22
CA GLY A 191 17.15 4.92 -17.72
C GLY A 191 17.57 6.38 -17.89
N ARG A 192 16.60 7.22 -18.25
CA ARG A 192 16.80 8.65 -18.48
C ARG A 192 17.42 9.37 -17.28
N PHE A 193 17.06 8.95 -16.07
CA PHE A 193 17.47 9.58 -14.83
C PHE A 193 18.70 8.92 -14.16
N LYS A 194 19.25 7.86 -14.75
CA LYS A 194 20.40 7.10 -14.19
C LYS A 194 20.14 6.62 -12.76
N LEU A 195 18.96 6.05 -12.53
CA LEU A 195 18.54 5.57 -11.22
C LEU A 195 19.32 4.31 -10.82
N PRO A 196 19.57 4.09 -9.53
CA PRO A 196 20.05 2.78 -9.05
C PRO A 196 18.97 1.72 -9.25
N ALA A 197 19.35 0.44 -9.27
CA ALA A 197 18.40 -0.66 -9.34
C ALA A 197 17.40 -0.59 -8.16
N GLY A 198 16.10 -0.68 -8.48
CA GLY A 198 15.02 -0.67 -7.48
C GLY A 198 14.56 0.72 -7.07
N ALA A 199 15.15 1.80 -7.60
CA ALA A 199 14.63 3.14 -7.42
C ALA A 199 13.43 3.40 -8.34
N TRP A 200 12.43 4.05 -7.76
CA TRP A 200 11.18 4.49 -8.37
C TRP A 200 11.17 6.01 -8.63
N THR A 201 10.24 6.48 -9.47
CA THR A 201 10.15 7.85 -10.03
C THR A 201 9.06 8.71 -9.35
N ASP A 202 8.47 9.66 -10.07
CA ASP A 202 7.38 10.49 -9.58
C ASP A 202 6.09 9.73 -9.34
N ASP A 203 5.84 8.62 -10.02
CA ASP A 203 4.65 7.79 -9.81
C ASP A 203 4.50 7.40 -8.34
N THR A 204 5.54 6.76 -7.81
CA THR A 204 5.58 6.33 -6.42
C THR A 204 5.72 7.50 -5.46
N ALA A 205 6.51 8.52 -5.80
CA ALA A 205 6.68 9.70 -4.95
C ALA A 205 5.34 10.42 -4.71
N MET A 206 4.59 10.65 -5.78
CA MET A 206 3.28 11.29 -5.72
C MET A 206 2.24 10.39 -5.05
N ALA A 207 2.32 9.07 -5.23
CA ALA A 207 1.48 8.12 -4.50
C ALA A 207 1.74 8.16 -2.98
N LEU A 208 3.00 8.24 -2.54
CA LEU A 208 3.37 8.42 -1.14
C LEU A 208 2.83 9.74 -0.56
N CYS A 209 2.97 10.84 -1.32
CA CYS A 209 2.39 12.13 -0.93
C CYS A 209 0.87 12.05 -0.75
N LEU A 210 0.16 11.40 -1.69
CA LEU A 210 -1.29 11.19 -1.62
C LEU A 210 -1.68 10.34 -0.42
N ALA A 211 -0.97 9.23 -0.18
CA ALA A 211 -1.19 8.34 0.96
C ALA A 211 -1.05 9.09 2.29
N GLN A 212 0.01 9.87 2.45
CA GLN A 212 0.26 10.63 3.67
C GLN A 212 -0.80 11.70 3.92
N VAL A 213 -1.33 12.36 2.87
CA VAL A 213 -2.44 13.29 3.03
C VAL A 213 -3.70 12.56 3.51
N LEU A 214 -4.07 11.45 2.86
CA LEU A 214 -5.23 10.63 3.25
C LEU A 214 -5.15 10.19 4.72
N ILE A 215 -3.98 9.68 5.13
CA ILE A 215 -3.73 9.23 6.51
C ILE A 215 -3.80 10.39 7.50
N ASN A 216 -3.10 11.49 7.23
CA ASN A 216 -2.97 12.60 8.19
C ASN A 216 -4.22 13.46 8.31
N LYS A 217 -5.03 13.54 7.25
CA LYS A 217 -6.26 14.35 7.21
C LYS A 217 -7.53 13.53 7.38
N ASN A 218 -7.43 12.20 7.41
CA ASN A 218 -8.57 11.30 7.40
C ASN A 218 -9.53 11.64 6.23
N GLY A 219 -8.95 11.79 5.04
CA GLY A 219 -9.60 12.29 3.84
C GLY A 219 -8.65 13.05 2.93
N LEU A 220 -9.15 13.55 1.80
CA LEU A 220 -8.33 14.29 0.85
C LEU A 220 -8.50 15.80 1.00
N ASP A 221 -7.38 16.50 1.19
CA ASP A 221 -7.29 17.95 1.13
C ASP A 221 -6.41 18.34 -0.05
N ALA A 222 -7.00 18.96 -1.08
CA ALA A 222 -6.30 19.30 -2.31
C ALA A 222 -5.14 20.29 -2.10
N GLY A 223 -5.27 21.23 -1.15
CA GLY A 223 -4.21 22.18 -0.84
C GLY A 223 -3.01 21.48 -0.18
N GLN A 224 -3.27 20.56 0.75
CA GLN A 224 -2.23 19.77 1.40
C GLN A 224 -1.58 18.78 0.42
N LEU A 225 -2.35 18.24 -0.53
CA LEU A 225 -1.81 17.41 -1.61
C LEU A 225 -0.84 18.19 -2.51
N LEU A 226 -1.27 19.36 -3.00
CA LEU A 226 -0.44 20.21 -3.86
C LEU A 226 0.79 20.74 -3.12
N GLU A 227 0.65 21.12 -1.85
CA GLU A 227 1.78 21.52 -1.01
C GLU A 227 2.77 20.36 -0.81
N SER A 228 2.28 19.14 -0.60
CA SER A 228 3.10 17.93 -0.49
C SER A 228 3.87 17.63 -1.78
N PHE A 229 3.23 17.79 -2.95
CA PHE A 229 3.90 17.68 -4.25
C PHE A 229 4.95 18.78 -4.45
N CYS A 230 4.68 20.02 -4.03
CA CYS A 230 5.69 21.09 -4.09
C CYS A 230 6.89 20.76 -3.20
N HIS A 231 6.66 20.31 -1.97
CA HIS A 231 7.73 19.94 -1.05
C HIS A 231 8.57 18.77 -1.59
N TRP A 232 7.93 17.76 -2.21
CA TRP A 232 8.63 16.70 -2.93
C TRP A 232 9.51 17.26 -4.06
N ALA A 233 8.95 18.10 -4.93
CA ALA A 233 9.67 18.66 -6.06
C ALA A 233 10.83 19.59 -5.65
N GLU A 234 10.67 20.37 -4.58
CA GLU A 234 11.64 21.38 -4.11
C GLU A 234 12.71 20.81 -3.18
N HIS A 235 12.36 19.80 -2.36
CA HIS A 235 13.22 19.33 -1.26
C HIS A 235 13.53 17.83 -1.31
N GLY A 236 13.02 17.09 -2.29
CA GLY A 236 13.30 15.66 -2.45
C GLY A 236 12.68 14.78 -1.37
N SER A 237 11.66 15.24 -0.65
CA SER A 237 10.92 14.38 0.29
C SER A 237 10.16 13.27 -0.44
N ASN A 238 10.05 12.08 0.12
CA ASN A 238 9.41 10.93 -0.55
C ASN A 238 10.05 10.63 -1.92
N THR A 239 11.38 10.62 -1.99
CA THR A 239 12.13 10.17 -3.16
C THR A 239 12.94 8.93 -2.82
N SER A 240 13.18 8.08 -3.81
CA SER A 240 14.05 6.89 -3.69
C SER A 240 15.54 7.25 -3.61
N THR A 241 15.93 8.44 -4.07
CA THR A 241 17.34 8.82 -4.25
C THR A 241 17.74 10.14 -3.55
N GLY A 242 16.81 10.78 -2.84
CA GLY A 242 17.00 12.12 -2.27
C GLY A 242 16.79 13.28 -3.26
N VAL A 243 16.47 12.98 -4.54
CA VAL A 243 16.22 13.98 -5.59
C VAL A 243 14.93 13.62 -6.33
N ALA A 244 14.10 14.63 -6.61
CA ALA A 244 12.88 14.45 -7.40
C ALA A 244 13.24 14.26 -8.89
N VAL A 245 12.68 13.23 -9.51
CA VAL A 245 12.83 12.89 -10.93
C VAL A 245 11.46 12.62 -11.55
N GLY A 246 11.39 12.46 -12.88
CA GLY A 246 10.15 12.06 -13.58
C GLY A 246 9.08 13.14 -13.76
N ILE A 247 9.09 14.19 -12.93
CA ILE A 247 8.02 15.20 -12.90
C ILE A 247 7.56 15.72 -14.28
N GLY A 248 6.31 15.41 -14.62
CA GLY A 248 5.69 15.83 -15.87
C GLY A 248 5.56 17.36 -16.03
N GLN A 249 5.64 17.84 -17.28
CA GLN A 249 5.53 19.27 -17.59
C GLN A 249 4.19 19.89 -17.16
N ASN A 250 3.08 19.13 -17.28
CA ASN A 250 1.78 19.60 -16.83
C ASN A 250 1.72 19.70 -15.29
N THR A 251 2.27 18.72 -14.57
CA THR A 251 2.39 18.75 -13.10
C THR A 251 3.20 19.96 -12.65
N LEU A 252 4.40 20.19 -13.22
CA LEU A 252 5.22 21.37 -12.90
C LEU A 252 4.46 22.69 -13.08
N ARG A 253 3.72 22.83 -14.18
CA ARG A 253 2.89 24.01 -14.44
C ARG A 253 1.85 24.20 -13.35
N VAL A 254 1.10 23.14 -13.02
CA VAL A 254 0.06 23.18 -11.99
C VAL A 254 0.64 23.54 -10.62
N LEU A 255 1.77 22.95 -10.22
CA LEU A 255 2.41 23.29 -8.95
C LEU A 255 2.82 24.78 -8.91
N GLY A 256 3.32 25.31 -10.03
CA GLY A 256 3.57 26.74 -10.17
C GLY A 256 2.31 27.61 -10.09
N ASP A 257 1.21 27.17 -10.69
CA ASP A 257 -0.08 27.87 -10.64
C ASP A 257 -0.68 27.86 -9.23
N TYR A 258 -0.56 26.74 -8.52
CA TYR A 258 -0.90 26.63 -7.10
C TYR A 258 -0.09 27.60 -6.25
N LYS A 259 1.25 27.61 -6.37
CA LYS A 259 2.12 28.51 -5.58
C LYS A 259 1.88 29.99 -5.88
N ARG A 260 1.55 30.35 -7.13
CA ARG A 260 1.31 31.75 -7.53
C ARG A 260 -0.08 32.25 -7.18
N ASN A 261 -1.10 31.42 -7.42
CA ASN A 261 -2.50 31.86 -7.46
C ASN A 261 -3.41 31.13 -6.46
N GLY A 262 -2.94 30.05 -5.83
CA GLY A 262 -3.74 29.24 -4.90
C GLY A 262 -4.78 28.35 -5.57
N TYR A 263 -4.62 28.03 -6.86
CA TYR A 263 -5.54 27.13 -7.56
C TYR A 263 -5.41 25.70 -7.04
N LEU A 264 -6.53 25.13 -6.59
CA LEU A 264 -6.61 23.77 -6.05
C LEU A 264 -7.00 22.72 -7.10
N GLU A 265 -7.48 23.18 -8.25
CA GLU A 265 -7.78 22.36 -9.41
C GLU A 265 -6.97 22.86 -10.61
N ALA A 266 -6.52 21.93 -11.44
CA ALA A 266 -5.78 22.23 -12.65
C ALA A 266 -6.69 22.94 -13.65
N LEU A 267 -6.16 24.04 -14.21
CA LEU A 267 -6.83 24.74 -15.30
C LEU A 267 -6.49 24.08 -16.65
N PRO A 268 -7.45 23.99 -17.58
CA PRO A 268 -7.21 23.51 -18.94
C PRO A 268 -6.09 24.30 -19.62
N PHE A 269 -5.14 23.62 -20.23
CA PHE A 269 -4.04 24.27 -20.96
C PHE A 269 -3.67 23.53 -22.24
N GLY A 270 -3.90 24.18 -23.39
CA GLY A 270 -3.68 23.58 -24.71
C GLY A 270 -4.44 22.26 -24.89
N SER A 271 -3.89 21.36 -25.71
CA SER A 271 -4.44 20.03 -25.96
C SER A 271 -3.85 18.92 -25.07
N LYS A 272 -2.98 19.25 -24.10
CA LYS A 272 -2.18 18.27 -23.33
C LYS A 272 -2.69 18.10 -21.89
N ASN A 273 -3.98 17.84 -21.73
CA ASN A 273 -4.57 17.63 -20.40
C ASN A 273 -4.78 16.13 -20.08
N ASP A 274 -4.75 15.26 -21.10
CA ASP A 274 -5.16 13.86 -20.98
C ASP A 274 -4.02 12.89 -20.62
N GLY A 275 -3.02 13.39 -19.88
CA GLY A 275 -1.90 12.60 -19.39
C GLY A 275 -2.31 11.55 -18.35
N ASN A 276 -1.50 10.52 -18.20
CA ASN A 276 -1.65 9.42 -17.24
C ASN A 276 -1.19 9.76 -15.80
N GLY A 277 -0.63 10.94 -15.57
CA GLY A 277 0.03 11.28 -14.30
C GLY A 277 -0.88 11.31 -13.06
N SER A 278 -2.20 11.43 -13.21
CA SER A 278 -3.13 11.26 -12.09
C SER A 278 -3.50 9.80 -11.80
N LEU A 279 -3.40 8.93 -12.81
CA LEU A 279 -3.72 7.51 -12.70
C LEU A 279 -2.55 6.72 -12.08
N MET A 280 -1.31 7.08 -12.42
CA MET A 280 -0.10 6.40 -11.93
C MET A 280 -0.01 6.34 -10.40
N ARG A 281 -0.61 7.32 -9.70
CA ARG A 281 -0.53 7.50 -8.24
C ARG A 281 -1.81 7.13 -7.48
N LEU A 282 -2.75 6.42 -8.12
CA LEU A 282 -4.15 6.31 -7.66
C LEU A 282 -4.36 5.35 -6.47
N ALA A 283 -3.58 4.28 -6.35
CA ALA A 283 -3.78 3.21 -5.37
C ALA A 283 -4.10 3.66 -3.94
N PRO A 284 -3.47 4.71 -3.37
CA PRO A 284 -3.81 5.21 -2.04
C PRO A 284 -5.30 5.51 -1.84
N VAL A 285 -5.97 6.06 -2.86
CA VAL A 285 -7.41 6.38 -2.78
C VAL A 285 -8.24 5.12 -2.60
N ALA A 286 -8.02 4.11 -3.45
CA ALA A 286 -8.76 2.87 -3.37
C ALA A 286 -8.42 2.08 -2.10
N CYS A 287 -7.16 2.08 -1.67
CA CYS A 287 -6.74 1.47 -0.41
C CYS A 287 -7.41 2.14 0.80
N TYR A 288 -7.58 3.46 0.75
CA TYR A 288 -8.22 4.22 1.81
C TYR A 288 -9.74 3.99 1.88
N ALA A 289 -10.41 4.06 0.74
CA ALA A 289 -11.86 4.01 0.64
C ALA A 289 -12.40 2.65 0.15
N HIS A 290 -11.64 1.56 0.29
CA HIS A 290 -11.99 0.24 -0.28
C HIS A 290 -13.37 -0.26 0.15
N ALA A 291 -13.81 0.06 1.37
CA ALA A 291 -15.11 -0.32 1.91
C ALA A 291 -16.28 0.53 1.39
N ASP A 292 -16.00 1.67 0.74
CA ASP A 292 -17.00 2.57 0.14
C ASP A 292 -16.54 2.97 -1.28
N PRO A 293 -16.90 2.18 -2.31
CA PRO A 293 -16.54 2.48 -3.69
C PRO A 293 -17.02 3.85 -4.18
N ALA A 294 -18.13 4.37 -3.64
CA ALA A 294 -18.62 5.70 -4.02
C ALA A 294 -17.70 6.80 -3.48
N GLN A 295 -17.23 6.66 -2.24
CA GLN A 295 -16.19 7.54 -1.69
C GLN A 295 -14.89 7.42 -2.48
N ALA A 296 -14.45 6.21 -2.86
CA ALA A 296 -13.25 6.02 -3.65
C ALA A 296 -13.32 6.72 -5.01
N ILE A 297 -14.44 6.60 -5.73
CA ILE A 297 -14.70 7.30 -6.99
C ILE A 297 -14.64 8.82 -6.80
N HIS A 298 -15.24 9.35 -5.74
CA HIS A 298 -15.21 10.79 -5.45
C HIS A 298 -13.78 11.31 -5.19
N LEU A 299 -13.04 10.61 -4.34
CA LEU A 299 -11.64 10.94 -4.02
C LEU A 299 -10.72 10.81 -5.25
N ALA A 300 -10.99 9.82 -6.11
CA ALA A 300 -10.24 9.61 -7.35
C ALA A 300 -10.41 10.78 -8.33
N SER A 301 -11.63 11.33 -8.40
CA SER A 301 -11.91 12.54 -9.17
C SER A 301 -11.17 13.76 -8.61
N GLN A 302 -11.29 13.99 -7.29
CA GLN A 302 -10.64 15.11 -6.62
C GLN A 302 -9.11 15.10 -6.79
N GLN A 303 -8.45 13.95 -6.59
CA GLN A 303 -6.99 13.87 -6.74
C GLN A 303 -6.56 14.03 -8.21
N SER A 304 -7.40 13.60 -9.16
CA SER A 304 -7.11 13.75 -10.59
C SER A 304 -7.15 15.22 -10.99
N LEU A 305 -8.25 15.89 -10.65
CA LEU A 305 -8.49 17.31 -10.92
C LEU A 305 -7.45 18.22 -10.27
N ALA A 306 -6.81 17.80 -9.18
CA ALA A 306 -5.72 18.56 -8.57
C ALA A 306 -4.56 18.84 -9.55
N THR A 307 -4.32 17.99 -10.56
CA THR A 307 -3.21 18.18 -11.53
C THR A 307 -3.61 18.01 -13.00
N HIS A 308 -4.73 17.37 -13.30
CA HIS A 308 -5.14 17.06 -14.67
C HIS A 308 -6.54 17.63 -14.95
N ALA A 309 -6.59 18.62 -15.83
CA ALA A 309 -7.83 19.27 -16.28
C ALA A 309 -8.48 18.49 -17.43
N SER A 310 -8.57 17.16 -17.29
CA SER A 310 -9.05 16.25 -18.34
C SER A 310 -10.18 15.39 -17.83
N HIS A 311 -11.26 15.35 -18.60
CA HIS A 311 -12.37 14.45 -18.35
C HIS A 311 -11.98 12.98 -18.53
N SER A 312 -11.11 12.67 -19.51
CA SER A 312 -10.62 11.32 -19.72
C SER A 312 -9.73 10.85 -18.57
N ALA A 313 -8.84 11.70 -18.05
CA ALA A 313 -7.98 11.36 -16.91
C ALA A 313 -8.80 11.19 -15.62
N ASP A 314 -9.76 12.08 -15.38
CA ASP A 314 -10.73 11.98 -14.28
C ASP A 314 -11.53 10.67 -14.33
N GLN A 315 -12.22 10.38 -15.43
CA GLN A 315 -13.02 9.15 -15.56
C GLN A 315 -12.16 7.89 -15.51
N SER A 316 -10.92 7.93 -16.03
CA SER A 316 -9.97 6.83 -15.92
C SER A 316 -9.61 6.54 -14.46
N CYS A 317 -9.37 7.57 -13.65
CA CYS A 317 -9.14 7.41 -12.22
C CYS A 317 -10.37 6.85 -11.50
N GLN A 318 -11.57 7.30 -11.86
CA GLN A 318 -12.82 6.77 -11.28
C GLN A 318 -13.01 5.29 -11.59
N LEU A 319 -12.81 4.87 -12.84
CA LEU A 319 -12.88 3.47 -13.26
C LEU A 319 -11.89 2.61 -12.48
N VAL A 320 -10.61 3.00 -12.45
CA VAL A 320 -9.59 2.20 -11.77
C VAL A 320 -9.79 2.18 -10.25
N ALA A 321 -10.29 3.26 -9.64
CA ALA A 321 -10.62 3.26 -8.22
C ALA A 321 -11.73 2.25 -7.90
N GLU A 322 -12.76 2.15 -8.73
CA GLU A 322 -13.83 1.15 -8.59
C GLU A 322 -13.29 -0.28 -8.72
N LEU A 323 -12.47 -0.54 -9.75
CA LEU A 323 -11.84 -1.85 -9.95
C LEU A 323 -10.95 -2.23 -8.77
N LEU A 324 -10.08 -1.31 -8.30
CA LEU A 324 -9.20 -1.55 -7.17
C LEU A 324 -9.98 -1.83 -5.88
N CYS A 325 -11.06 -1.08 -5.59
CA CYS A 325 -11.90 -1.37 -4.42
C CYS A 325 -12.49 -2.77 -4.49
N GLY A 326 -13.03 -3.17 -5.64
CA GLY A 326 -13.56 -4.51 -5.84
C GLY A 326 -12.50 -5.61 -5.65
N LEU A 327 -11.33 -5.43 -6.28
CA LEU A 327 -10.22 -6.40 -6.18
C LEU A 327 -9.67 -6.52 -4.76
N ILE A 328 -9.55 -5.40 -4.04
CA ILE A 328 -9.14 -5.38 -2.62
C ILE A 328 -10.13 -6.16 -1.75
N ASN A 329 -11.43 -6.06 -2.03
CA ASN A 329 -12.47 -6.82 -1.34
C ASN A 329 -12.60 -8.28 -1.84
N GLY A 330 -11.74 -8.72 -2.77
CA GLY A 330 -11.69 -10.11 -3.25
C GLY A 330 -12.71 -10.45 -4.34
N HIS A 331 -13.35 -9.46 -4.96
CA HIS A 331 -14.20 -9.68 -6.13
C HIS A 331 -13.36 -10.07 -7.36
N LYS A 332 -13.98 -10.81 -8.28
CA LYS A 332 -13.31 -11.22 -9.52
C LYS A 332 -13.30 -10.08 -10.52
N PHE A 333 -12.22 -9.97 -11.29
CA PHE A 333 -12.08 -8.93 -12.30
C PHE A 333 -13.25 -8.91 -13.31
N ASP A 334 -13.64 -10.07 -13.84
CA ASP A 334 -14.70 -10.15 -14.87
C ASP A 334 -16.06 -9.60 -14.36
N GLU A 335 -16.38 -9.87 -13.09
CA GLU A 335 -17.60 -9.37 -12.45
C GLU A 335 -17.56 -7.84 -12.32
N LEU A 336 -16.41 -7.30 -11.88
CA LEU A 336 -16.20 -5.85 -11.77
C LEU A 336 -16.21 -5.16 -13.12
N TRP A 337 -15.58 -5.77 -14.12
CA TRP A 337 -15.50 -5.25 -15.48
C TRP A 337 -16.88 -5.18 -16.13
N GLN A 338 -17.71 -6.21 -15.93
CA GLN A 338 -19.10 -6.21 -16.39
C GLN A 338 -19.89 -5.04 -15.77
N VAL A 339 -19.84 -4.88 -14.44
CA VAL A 339 -20.53 -3.77 -13.75
C VAL A 339 -20.03 -2.41 -14.24
N ALA A 340 -18.72 -2.24 -14.38
CA ALA A 340 -18.12 -1.00 -14.86
C ALA A 340 -18.57 -0.67 -16.30
N SER A 341 -18.73 -1.68 -17.17
CA SER A 341 -19.13 -1.50 -18.56
C SER A 341 -20.56 -0.94 -18.73
N GLU A 342 -21.42 -1.13 -17.75
CA GLU A 342 -22.81 -0.64 -17.75
C GLU A 342 -22.93 0.82 -17.32
N ARG A 343 -21.85 1.43 -16.80
CA ARG A 343 -21.83 2.83 -16.37
C ARG A 343 -21.73 3.78 -17.56
N ASN A 344 -22.19 5.01 -17.35
CA ASN A 344 -22.16 6.05 -18.37
C ASN A 344 -20.80 6.77 -18.42
N TRP A 345 -19.87 6.20 -19.18
CA TRP A 345 -18.56 6.77 -19.43
C TRP A 345 -18.53 7.69 -20.66
N GLY A 346 -17.61 8.65 -20.67
CA GLY A 346 -17.28 9.42 -21.86
C GLY A 346 -16.65 8.54 -22.95
N PRO A 347 -16.63 8.99 -24.22
CA PRO A 347 -16.23 8.15 -25.35
C PRO A 347 -14.84 7.50 -25.20
N ALA A 348 -13.90 8.22 -24.61
CA ALA A 348 -12.52 7.76 -24.41
C ALA A 348 -12.42 6.58 -23.43
N VAL A 349 -13.14 6.60 -22.30
CA VAL A 349 -13.14 5.48 -21.35
C VAL A 349 -14.05 4.36 -21.85
N ARG A 350 -15.15 4.70 -22.54
CA ARG A 350 -16.05 3.72 -23.15
C ARG A 350 -15.34 2.82 -24.15
N SER A 351 -14.39 3.33 -24.93
CA SER A 351 -13.66 2.53 -25.92
C SER A 351 -12.87 1.39 -25.27
N LEU A 352 -12.45 1.50 -24.01
CA LEU A 352 -11.75 0.42 -23.30
C LEU A 352 -12.58 -0.87 -23.20
N PHE A 353 -13.92 -0.75 -23.17
CA PHE A 353 -14.85 -1.89 -23.10
C PHE A 353 -15.17 -2.50 -24.47
N GLU A 354 -14.76 -1.85 -25.56
CA GLU A 354 -14.99 -2.33 -26.93
C GLU A 354 -13.90 -3.33 -27.38
N HIS A 355 -12.87 -3.54 -26.56
CA HIS A 355 -11.74 -4.41 -26.85
C HIS A 355 -11.89 -5.81 -26.22
N SER A 356 -11.49 -6.84 -26.99
CA SER A 356 -11.33 -8.22 -26.51
C SER A 356 -9.87 -8.44 -26.10
N TYR A 357 -9.53 -8.12 -24.84
CA TYR A 357 -8.14 -8.16 -24.36
C TYR A 357 -7.47 -9.53 -24.46
N SER A 358 -8.26 -10.61 -24.37
CA SER A 358 -7.78 -11.99 -24.52
C SER A 358 -7.31 -12.32 -25.94
N GLU A 359 -7.82 -11.61 -26.95
CA GLU A 359 -7.55 -11.84 -28.37
C GLU A 359 -6.57 -10.82 -28.97
N LEU A 360 -6.19 -9.79 -28.20
CA LEU A 360 -5.29 -8.74 -28.66
C LEU A 360 -3.83 -9.21 -28.78
N ASN A 361 -3.27 -9.06 -29.97
CA ASN A 361 -1.84 -9.19 -30.21
C ASN A 361 -1.07 -7.99 -29.61
N SER A 362 0.06 -8.28 -28.96
CA SER A 362 0.98 -7.27 -28.41
C SER A 362 1.34 -6.15 -29.38
N ASP A 363 1.46 -6.44 -30.70
CA ASP A 363 1.85 -5.45 -31.72
C ASP A 363 0.88 -4.26 -31.83
N ASN A 364 -0.35 -4.40 -31.34
CA ASN A 364 -1.39 -3.37 -31.37
C ASN A 364 -1.60 -2.67 -30.02
N VAL A 365 -0.70 -2.89 -29.07
CA VAL A 365 -0.73 -2.28 -27.74
C VAL A 365 0.31 -1.17 -27.69
N PHE A 366 -0.07 0.03 -27.26
CA PHE A 366 0.82 1.20 -27.23
C PHE A 366 0.93 1.74 -25.80
N ALA A 367 2.16 1.82 -25.28
CA ALA A 367 2.44 2.34 -23.94
C ALA A 367 2.70 3.85 -23.98
N GLY A 368 1.75 4.61 -24.53
CA GLY A 368 1.86 6.07 -24.62
C GLY A 368 1.46 6.78 -23.34
N GLY A 369 1.90 8.04 -23.20
CA GLY A 369 1.53 8.91 -22.07
C GLY A 369 0.10 9.47 -22.10
N TYR A 370 -0.72 9.02 -23.05
CA TYR A 370 -2.16 9.26 -23.03
C TYR A 370 -2.84 8.26 -22.07
N VAL A 371 -3.70 8.75 -21.19
CA VAL A 371 -4.29 7.93 -20.12
C VAL A 371 -5.03 6.68 -20.61
N ILE A 372 -5.68 6.73 -21.77
CA ILE A 372 -6.38 5.56 -22.34
C ILE A 372 -5.39 4.54 -22.90
N ASP A 373 -4.30 4.98 -23.53
CA ASP A 373 -3.24 4.08 -24.03
C ASP A 373 -2.57 3.34 -22.86
N THR A 374 -2.31 4.07 -21.78
CA THR A 374 -1.80 3.50 -20.52
C THR A 374 -2.77 2.45 -19.95
N LEU A 375 -4.06 2.78 -19.82
CA LEU A 375 -5.05 1.84 -19.31
C LEU A 375 -5.23 0.62 -20.19
N HIS A 376 -5.31 0.82 -21.50
CA HIS A 376 -5.44 -0.26 -22.47
C HIS A 376 -4.24 -1.23 -22.36
N SER A 377 -3.02 -0.69 -22.27
CA SER A 377 -1.79 -1.48 -22.07
C SER A 377 -1.77 -2.20 -20.73
N ALA A 378 -2.26 -1.55 -19.68
CA ALA A 378 -2.30 -2.15 -18.35
C ALA A 378 -3.31 -3.30 -18.26
N LEU A 379 -4.52 -3.10 -18.78
CA LEU A 379 -5.56 -4.12 -18.86
C LEU A 379 -5.12 -5.31 -19.71
N TRP A 380 -4.49 -5.06 -20.87
CA TRP A 380 -3.93 -6.12 -21.70
C TRP A 380 -2.88 -6.93 -20.94
N SER A 381 -1.92 -6.26 -20.30
CA SER A 381 -0.82 -6.94 -19.59
C SER A 381 -1.35 -7.78 -18.41
N LEU A 382 -2.33 -7.26 -17.67
CA LEU A 382 -2.99 -7.94 -16.57
C LEU A 382 -3.77 -9.18 -17.05
N LEU A 383 -4.64 -9.02 -18.04
CA LEU A 383 -5.55 -10.08 -18.50
C LEU A 383 -4.86 -11.17 -19.33
N GLN A 384 -3.66 -10.89 -19.83
CA GLN A 384 -2.79 -11.87 -20.51
C GLN A 384 -1.85 -12.60 -19.55
N SER A 385 -2.04 -12.46 -18.24
CA SER A 385 -1.13 -12.98 -17.22
C SER A 385 -1.89 -13.72 -16.12
N ASP A 386 -1.23 -14.69 -15.50
CA ASP A 386 -1.79 -15.54 -14.45
C ASP A 386 -1.24 -15.24 -13.05
N ASN A 387 -0.24 -14.35 -12.96
CA ASN A 387 0.40 -13.95 -11.71
C ASN A 387 0.96 -12.52 -11.80
N PHE A 388 1.31 -11.96 -10.65
CA PHE A 388 1.83 -10.59 -10.51
C PHE A 388 3.07 -10.33 -11.36
N GLU A 389 4.07 -11.22 -11.29
CA GLU A 389 5.37 -11.05 -11.98
C GLU A 389 5.20 -11.01 -13.49
N THR A 390 4.47 -11.99 -14.05
CA THR A 390 4.18 -12.02 -15.49
C THR A 390 3.48 -10.75 -15.93
N ALA A 391 2.51 -10.24 -15.15
CA ALA A 391 1.75 -9.04 -15.49
C ALA A 391 2.65 -7.79 -15.55
N VAL A 392 3.44 -7.53 -14.50
CA VAL A 392 4.30 -6.33 -14.44
C VAL A 392 5.46 -6.41 -15.43
N ILE A 393 6.08 -7.59 -15.60
CA ILE A 393 7.16 -7.78 -16.57
C ILE A 393 6.65 -7.60 -18.01
N LYS A 394 5.44 -8.11 -18.30
CA LYS A 394 4.81 -7.92 -19.60
C LYS A 394 4.54 -6.44 -19.89
N ALA A 395 4.07 -5.69 -18.89
CA ALA A 395 3.79 -4.27 -18.98
C ALA A 395 5.05 -3.44 -19.29
N VAL A 396 6.11 -3.58 -18.49
CA VAL A 396 7.32 -2.75 -18.64
C VAL A 396 8.11 -3.07 -19.92
N ASN A 397 7.98 -4.30 -20.45
CA ASN A 397 8.60 -4.67 -21.73
C ASN A 397 7.86 -4.10 -22.95
N LEU A 398 6.74 -3.39 -22.78
CA LEU A 398 6.12 -2.64 -23.86
C LEU A 398 6.96 -1.43 -24.30
N GLY A 399 7.86 -0.93 -23.44
CA GLY A 399 8.67 0.26 -23.69
C GLY A 399 7.87 1.56 -23.55
N ASP A 400 8.36 2.62 -24.20
CA ASP A 400 7.74 3.95 -24.21
C ASP A 400 7.50 4.48 -22.77
N ASP A 401 6.26 4.68 -22.33
CA ASP A 401 5.90 5.11 -20.97
C ASP A 401 5.81 3.91 -20.01
N ALA A 402 6.93 3.19 -19.92
CA ALA A 402 7.00 1.86 -19.31
C ALA A 402 6.85 1.87 -17.79
N ASP A 403 7.37 2.89 -17.11
CA ASP A 403 7.19 3.09 -15.67
C ASP A 403 5.72 3.31 -15.33
N THR A 404 5.03 4.20 -16.04
CA THR A 404 3.62 4.47 -15.75
C THR A 404 2.73 3.26 -16.04
N VAL A 405 2.91 2.58 -17.18
CA VAL A 405 2.14 1.36 -17.46
C VAL A 405 2.47 0.27 -16.42
N GLY A 406 3.74 0.14 -16.05
CA GLY A 406 4.20 -0.74 -14.97
C GLY A 406 3.48 -0.43 -13.66
N ALA A 407 3.45 0.84 -13.25
CA ALA A 407 2.81 1.29 -12.03
C ALA A 407 1.31 0.98 -12.02
N VAL A 408 0.59 1.26 -13.11
CA VAL A 408 -0.86 0.98 -13.21
C VAL A 408 -1.16 -0.52 -13.17
N VAL A 409 -0.37 -1.35 -13.85
CA VAL A 409 -0.50 -2.82 -13.74
C VAL A 409 -0.16 -3.30 -12.35
N GLY A 410 0.88 -2.75 -11.74
CA GLY A 410 1.30 -3.04 -10.38
C GLY A 410 0.18 -2.81 -9.36
N GLN A 411 -0.58 -1.72 -9.52
CA GLN A 411 -1.77 -1.43 -8.71
C GLN A 411 -2.83 -2.53 -8.84
N LEU A 412 -3.22 -2.85 -10.08
CA LEU A 412 -4.29 -3.81 -10.36
C LEU A 412 -3.91 -5.25 -10.01
N ALA A 413 -2.74 -5.70 -10.49
CA ALA A 413 -2.21 -7.03 -10.21
C ALA A 413 -1.94 -7.20 -8.71
N GLY A 414 -1.41 -6.17 -8.06
CA GLY A 414 -1.20 -6.15 -6.62
C GLY A 414 -2.49 -6.30 -5.82
N ALA A 415 -3.55 -5.57 -6.18
CA ALA A 415 -4.87 -5.72 -5.56
C ALA A 415 -5.48 -7.10 -5.81
N MET A 416 -5.23 -7.68 -6.98
CA MET A 416 -5.78 -8.97 -7.41
C MET A 416 -5.12 -10.16 -6.71
N TYR A 417 -3.78 -10.18 -6.68
CA TYR A 417 -2.99 -11.31 -6.20
C TYR A 417 -2.50 -11.17 -4.76
N GLY A 418 -2.43 -9.94 -4.22
CA GLY A 418 -1.92 -9.67 -2.88
C GLY A 418 -0.39 -9.58 -2.80
N TYR A 419 0.12 -8.86 -1.79
CA TYR A 419 1.55 -8.64 -1.57
C TYR A 419 2.33 -9.93 -1.25
N ALA A 420 1.69 -10.87 -0.56
CA ALA A 420 2.26 -12.19 -0.27
C ALA A 420 2.66 -12.94 -1.54
N SER A 421 1.88 -12.78 -2.62
CA SER A 421 2.11 -13.40 -3.93
C SER A 421 3.21 -12.72 -4.76
N VAL A 422 3.68 -11.54 -4.35
CA VAL A 422 4.79 -10.86 -5.04
C VAL A 422 6.08 -11.67 -4.84
N PRO A 423 6.91 -11.87 -5.87
CA PRO A 423 8.18 -12.56 -5.73
C PRO A 423 9.11 -11.88 -4.71
N ALA A 424 9.81 -12.69 -3.90
CA ALA A 424 10.71 -12.18 -2.87
C ALA A 424 11.79 -11.23 -3.41
N HIS A 425 12.28 -11.48 -4.63
CA HIS A 425 13.33 -10.66 -5.24
C HIS A 425 12.84 -9.27 -5.68
N PHE A 426 11.54 -9.07 -5.93
CA PHE A 426 10.97 -7.74 -6.12
C PHE A 426 10.78 -7.00 -4.80
N LYS A 427 10.45 -7.72 -3.73
CA LYS A 427 10.33 -7.13 -2.39
C LYS A 427 11.69 -6.66 -1.86
N GLN A 428 12.67 -7.55 -1.82
CA GLN A 428 13.97 -7.31 -1.17
C GLN A 428 14.83 -6.23 -1.87
N ASN A 429 14.67 -6.06 -3.17
CA ASN A 429 15.50 -5.16 -3.97
C ASN A 429 14.80 -3.85 -4.34
N LEU A 430 13.55 -3.64 -3.89
CA LEU A 430 12.85 -2.37 -4.04
C LEU A 430 13.37 -1.38 -2.98
N ILE A 431 13.77 -0.19 -3.41
CA ILE A 431 14.18 0.87 -2.48
C ILE A 431 12.96 1.32 -1.66
N ASP A 432 13.16 1.50 -0.35
CA ASP A 432 12.12 1.91 0.60
C ASP A 432 10.94 0.92 0.73
N GLU A 433 11.13 -0.36 0.44
CA GLU A 433 10.05 -1.36 0.50
C GLU A 433 9.30 -1.34 1.85
N ARG A 434 10.01 -1.37 2.98
CA ARG A 434 9.37 -1.32 4.31
C ARG A 434 8.54 -0.07 4.52
N LYS A 435 9.04 1.08 4.07
CA LYS A 435 8.29 2.34 4.14
C LYS A 435 6.99 2.26 3.34
N LEU A 436 7.02 1.69 2.13
CA LEU A 436 5.86 1.51 1.27
C LEU A 436 4.85 0.54 1.91
N TYR A 437 5.31 -0.63 2.35
CA TYR A 437 4.48 -1.64 3.00
C TYR A 437 3.81 -1.09 4.27
N VAL A 438 4.58 -0.47 5.17
CA VAL A 438 4.01 0.10 6.40
C VAL A 438 3.02 1.22 6.10
N THR A 439 3.31 2.10 5.13
CA THR A 439 2.39 3.15 4.71
C THR A 439 1.06 2.56 4.23
N SER A 440 1.08 1.44 3.49
CA SER A 440 -0.16 0.77 3.06
C SER A 440 -1.00 0.28 4.24
N GLN A 441 -0.37 -0.17 5.32
CA GLN A 441 -1.06 -0.67 6.50
C GLN A 441 -1.81 0.42 7.28
N PHE A 442 -1.47 1.69 7.06
CA PHE A 442 -2.15 2.86 7.63
C PHE A 442 -3.30 3.39 6.74
N LEU A 443 -3.40 2.94 5.48
CA LEU A 443 -4.42 3.46 4.57
C LEU A 443 -5.82 2.92 4.86
N ASN A 444 -5.97 1.69 5.35
CA ASN A 444 -7.30 1.14 5.60
C ASN A 444 -8.07 2.05 6.59
N SER A 445 -9.12 2.72 6.14
CA SER A 445 -9.90 3.67 6.95
C SER A 445 -11.02 3.00 7.76
N SER A 446 -11.27 1.70 7.55
CA SER A 446 -12.36 0.94 8.17
C SER A 446 -12.13 0.61 9.65
N TRP A 447 -11.23 1.35 10.30
CA TRP A 447 -10.78 1.10 11.66
C TRP A 447 -11.61 1.84 12.70
#